data_AF-R6JZS7-F1
#
_entry.id   AF-R6JZS7-F1
#
_cell.length_a   1.000
_cell.length_b   1.000
_cell.length_c   1.000
_cell.angle_alpha   90.00
_cell.angle_beta   90.00
_cell.angle_gamma   90.00
#
_symmetry.space_group_name_H-M   'P 1'
#
loop_
_entity.id
_entity.type
_entity.pdbx_description
1 polymer ?
#
loop_
_entity_poly.entity_id
_entity_poly.type
_entity_poly.pdbx_seq_one_letter_code
_entity_poly.pdbx_strand_id
1 'polypeptide(L)'
;MTHYSCMEEEGFPIDGFHLSSGYTSVGNKRCVFTWNTTRFKDPSAYFHAMQDKGAENVPDIKPGILLCHPWFEEFKSQDVFVKDSKNPEQYAVGSWWGGPGAFWDFTKPAAREA
;
A
#
# COMPACT_ATOMS: atom_id res chain seq x y z
N MET A 1 -10.70 -4.45 15.73
CA MET A 1 -11.98 -3.93 16.26
C MET A 1 -11.92 -3.59 17.75
N THR A 2 -10.96 -4.14 18.52
CA THR A 2 -10.79 -3.90 19.96
C THR A 2 -10.50 -2.43 20.33
N HIS A 3 -9.71 -1.71 19.53
CA HIS A 3 -9.36 -0.32 19.83
C HIS A 3 -10.54 0.65 19.66
N TYR A 4 -11.42 0.41 18.68
CA TYR A 4 -12.63 1.23 18.50
C TYR A 4 -13.56 1.05 19.70
N SER A 5 -13.87 -0.20 20.08
CA SER A 5 -14.76 -0.51 21.21
C SER A 5 -14.25 0.07 22.52
N CYS A 6 -12.95 -0.04 22.80
CA CYS A 6 -12.36 0.56 24.00
C CYS A 6 -12.57 2.08 24.05
N MET A 7 -12.38 2.79 22.93
CA MET A 7 -12.50 4.24 22.92
C MET A 7 -13.95 4.70 23.01
N GLU A 8 -14.87 3.94 22.41
CA GLU A 8 -16.32 4.10 22.55
C GLU A 8 -16.77 3.90 24.01
N GLU A 9 -16.29 2.84 24.68
CA GLU A 9 -16.56 2.55 26.09
C GLU A 9 -16.04 3.65 27.03
N GLU A 10 -14.87 4.21 26.73
CA GLU A 10 -14.24 5.29 27.50
C GLU A 10 -14.76 6.70 27.11
N GLY A 11 -15.71 6.79 26.18
CA GLY A 11 -16.33 8.05 25.76
C GLY A 11 -15.43 8.99 24.96
N PHE A 12 -14.36 8.47 24.34
CA PHE A 12 -13.49 9.24 23.45
C PHE A 12 -14.00 9.19 22.00
N PRO A 13 -14.21 10.35 21.36
CA PRO A 13 -14.61 10.38 19.95
C PRO A 13 -13.50 9.87 19.03
N ILE A 14 -13.88 9.10 18.01
CA ILE A 14 -12.99 8.61 16.95
C ILE A 14 -13.67 8.77 15.60
N ASP A 15 -13.03 9.53 14.72
CA ASP A 15 -13.49 9.74 13.34
C ASP A 15 -12.79 8.83 12.32
N GLY A 16 -11.72 8.12 12.70
CA GLY A 16 -11.05 7.23 11.76
C GLY A 16 -9.73 6.59 12.20
N PHE A 17 -9.18 5.78 11.30
CA PHE A 17 -7.94 5.04 11.45
C PHE A 17 -7.01 5.25 10.26
N HIS A 18 -5.75 5.56 10.54
CA HIS A 18 -4.68 5.49 9.55
C HIS A 18 -4.09 4.08 9.51
N LEU A 19 -4.21 3.40 8.37
CA LEU A 19 -3.64 2.07 8.19
C LEU A 19 -2.20 2.22 7.67
N SER A 20 -1.23 1.91 8.53
CA SER A 20 0.20 1.95 8.19
C SER A 20 0.62 0.75 7.31
N SER A 21 1.70 0.02 7.61
CA SER A 21 2.19 -1.04 6.72
C SER A 21 1.45 -2.38 6.88
N GLY A 22 0.76 -2.56 8.00
CA GLY A 22 0.23 -3.85 8.42
C GLY A 22 -0.86 -4.43 7.51
N TYR A 23 -1.63 -3.57 6.82
CA TYR A 23 -2.71 -4.00 5.93
C TYR A 23 -2.20 -4.53 4.59
N THR A 24 -1.01 -4.09 4.16
CA THR A 24 -0.43 -4.35 2.84
C THR A 24 0.87 -5.14 2.92
N SER A 25 1.05 -5.89 4.01
CA SER A 25 2.31 -6.59 4.27
C SER A 25 2.33 -7.99 3.65
N VAL A 26 3.34 -8.29 2.84
CA VAL A 26 3.67 -9.64 2.38
C VAL A 26 4.91 -10.09 3.17
N GLY A 27 4.74 -11.06 4.06
CA GLY A 27 5.75 -11.35 5.10
C GLY A 27 5.98 -10.13 5.99
N ASN A 28 7.23 -9.66 6.08
CA ASN A 28 7.60 -8.43 6.80
C ASN A 28 7.82 -7.22 5.88
N LYS A 29 7.41 -7.32 4.60
CA LYS A 29 7.64 -6.30 3.58
C LYS A 29 6.35 -5.57 3.25
N ARG A 30 6.44 -4.26 3.06
CA ARG A 30 5.32 -3.39 2.66
C ARG A 30 5.18 -3.44 1.14
N CYS A 31 4.24 -4.22 0.65
CA CYS A 31 3.95 -4.36 -0.77
C CYS A 31 2.62 -3.66 -1.05
N VAL A 32 2.68 -2.35 -1.33
CA VAL A 32 1.48 -1.50 -1.53
C VAL A 32 0.55 -2.06 -2.63
N PHE A 33 -0.74 -1.77 -2.54
CA PHE A 33 -1.80 -2.34 -3.41
C PHE A 33 -2.12 -3.83 -3.19
N THR A 34 -1.53 -4.45 -2.16
CA THR A 34 -1.90 -5.81 -1.73
C THR A 34 -2.67 -5.79 -0.41
N TRP A 35 -3.30 -6.91 -0.07
CA TRP A 35 -3.92 -7.12 1.24
C TRP A 35 -3.23 -8.28 1.98
N ASN A 36 -2.88 -8.05 3.25
CA ASN A 36 -2.54 -9.11 4.18
C ASN A 36 -3.83 -9.81 4.62
N THR A 37 -4.22 -10.85 3.90
CA THR A 37 -5.46 -11.60 4.15
C THR A 37 -5.45 -12.42 5.43
N THR A 38 -4.28 -12.66 6.03
CA THR A 38 -4.19 -13.25 7.38
C THR A 38 -4.71 -12.28 8.44
N ARG A 39 -4.43 -10.98 8.28
CA ARG A 39 -4.89 -9.92 9.20
C ARG A 39 -6.26 -9.35 8.81
N PHE A 40 -6.49 -9.17 7.52
CA PHE A 40 -7.72 -8.66 6.93
C PHE A 40 -8.34 -9.74 6.05
N LYS A 41 -9.01 -10.71 6.67
CA LYS A 41 -9.63 -11.85 5.96
C LYS A 41 -10.60 -11.40 4.87
N ASP A 42 -11.35 -10.34 5.15
CA ASP A 42 -12.24 -9.66 4.22
C ASP A 42 -12.05 -8.14 4.40
N PRO A 43 -11.18 -7.51 3.59
CA PRO A 43 -10.96 -6.07 3.64
C PRO A 43 -12.25 -5.29 3.39
N SER A 44 -13.10 -5.74 2.46
CA SER A 44 -14.35 -5.04 2.13
C SER A 44 -15.30 -5.01 3.32
N ALA A 45 -15.51 -6.15 3.97
CA ALA A 45 -16.34 -6.22 5.18
C ALA A 45 -15.76 -5.39 6.33
N TYR A 46 -14.42 -5.33 6.47
CA TYR A 46 -13.78 -4.45 7.45
C TYR A 46 -14.11 -2.97 7.20
N PHE A 47 -13.98 -2.48 5.96
CA PHE A 47 -14.25 -1.07 5.65
C PHE A 47 -15.73 -0.72 5.85
N HIS A 48 -16.66 -1.58 5.40
CA HIS A 48 -18.09 -1.37 5.66
C HIS A 48 -18.40 -1.28 7.16
N ALA A 49 -17.87 -2.20 7.97
CA ALA A 49 -18.10 -2.19 9.42
C ALA A 49 -17.56 -0.93 10.11
N MET A 50 -16.46 -0.36 9.60
CA MET A 50 -15.92 0.90 10.13
C MET A 50 -16.70 2.12 9.64
N GLN A 51 -17.20 2.10 8.41
CA GLN A 51 -18.04 3.16 7.87
C GLN A 51 -19.42 3.23 8.57
N ASP A 52 -20.02 2.08 8.89
CA ASP A 52 -21.25 2.00 9.70
C ASP A 52 -21.08 2.60 11.10
N LYS A 53 -19.83 2.65 11.58
CA LYS A 53 -19.42 3.26 12.85
C LYS A 53 -19.05 4.74 12.72
N GLY A 54 -19.08 5.31 11.52
CA GLY A 54 -18.65 6.69 11.27
C GLY A 54 -17.13 6.89 11.37
N ALA A 55 -16.34 5.81 11.29
CA ALA A 55 -14.88 5.87 11.40
C ALA A 55 -14.20 5.56 10.05
N GLU A 56 -13.72 6.61 9.38
CA GLU A 56 -13.06 6.53 8.08
C GLU A 56 -11.73 5.78 8.16
N ASN A 57 -11.34 5.08 7.10
CA ASN A 57 -10.05 4.38 7.05
C ASN A 57 -9.18 4.94 5.95
N VAL A 58 -7.94 5.30 6.30
CA VAL A 58 -6.98 5.92 5.39
C VAL A 58 -5.78 4.99 5.20
N PRO A 59 -5.75 4.17 4.13
CA PRO A 59 -4.63 3.30 3.83
C PRO A 59 -3.41 4.07 3.31
N ASP A 60 -2.25 3.87 3.94
CA ASP A 60 -1.00 4.51 3.53
C ASP A 60 -0.36 3.82 2.32
N ILE A 61 -0.31 4.53 1.19
CA ILE A 61 0.40 4.12 -0.02
C ILE A 61 1.79 4.77 -0.13
N LYS A 62 2.60 4.25 -1.06
CA LYS A 62 3.96 4.73 -1.35
C LYS A 62 4.19 4.72 -2.86
N PRO A 63 4.96 5.68 -3.41
CA PRO A 63 5.26 5.75 -4.85
C PRO A 63 6.35 4.76 -5.30
N GLY A 64 6.86 3.94 -4.38
CA GLY A 64 7.90 2.95 -4.63
C GLY A 64 7.36 1.54 -4.56
N ILE A 65 7.76 0.70 -5.52
CA ILE A 65 7.44 -0.73 -5.54
C ILE A 65 8.70 -1.51 -5.20
N LEU A 66 8.67 -2.28 -4.11
CA LEU A 66 9.80 -3.15 -3.72
C LEU A 66 10.06 -4.21 -4.78
N LEU A 67 11.33 -4.59 -4.99
CA LEU A 67 11.67 -5.63 -5.98
C LEU A 67 11.06 -7.00 -5.64
N CYS A 68 10.74 -7.25 -4.37
CA CYS A 68 10.07 -8.47 -3.93
C CYS A 68 8.53 -8.39 -4.00
N HIS A 69 7.97 -7.34 -4.61
CA HIS A 69 6.53 -7.21 -4.76
C HIS A 69 5.98 -8.37 -5.62
N PRO A 70 4.86 -9.03 -5.24
CA PRO A 70 4.33 -10.17 -5.99
C PRO A 70 3.97 -9.82 -7.45
N TRP A 71 3.62 -8.55 -7.70
CA TRP A 71 3.28 -8.03 -9.04
C TRP A 71 4.43 -7.25 -9.70
N PHE A 72 5.67 -7.37 -9.20
CA PHE A 72 6.79 -6.55 -9.71
C PHE A 72 7.03 -6.74 -11.22
N GLU A 73 7.06 -7.98 -11.69
CA GLU A 73 7.30 -8.27 -13.11
C GLU A 73 6.14 -7.81 -14.00
N GLU A 74 4.91 -7.82 -13.50
CA GLU A 74 3.75 -7.27 -14.20
C GLU A 74 3.92 -5.75 -14.41
N PHE A 75 4.20 -5.01 -13.35
CA PHE A 75 4.44 -3.56 -13.45
C PHE A 75 5.62 -3.23 -14.37
N LYS A 76 6.71 -3.98 -14.27
CA LYS A 76 7.87 -3.83 -15.15
C LYS A 76 7.51 -4.08 -16.62
N SER A 77 6.64 -5.04 -16.92
CA SER A 77 6.20 -5.34 -18.29
C SER A 77 5.39 -4.21 -18.94
N GLN A 78 4.79 -3.35 -18.13
CA GLN A 78 3.97 -2.21 -18.55
C GLN A 78 4.79 -0.90 -18.69
N ASP A 79 6.11 -0.94 -18.52
CA ASP A 79 7.02 0.23 -18.63
C ASP A 79 6.68 1.40 -17.68
N VAL A 80 6.10 1.11 -16.51
CA VAL A 80 5.61 2.13 -15.56
C VAL A 80 6.67 2.71 -14.64
N PHE A 81 7.91 2.19 -14.67
CA PHE A 81 8.98 2.64 -13.79
C PHE A 81 9.88 3.70 -14.43
N VAL A 82 10.44 4.57 -13.58
CA VAL A 82 11.48 5.53 -13.97
C VAL A 82 12.69 4.75 -14.48
N LYS A 83 13.27 5.19 -15.60
CA LYS A 83 14.45 4.55 -16.20
C LYS A 83 15.74 4.95 -15.51
N ASP A 84 16.73 4.05 -15.52
CA ASP A 84 18.08 4.36 -15.08
C ASP A 84 18.75 5.34 -16.06
N SER A 85 19.33 6.42 -15.53
CA SER A 85 19.95 7.47 -16.34
C SER A 85 21.17 7.04 -17.17
N LYS A 86 21.87 5.97 -16.74
CA LYS A 86 23.06 5.43 -17.41
C LYS A 86 22.71 4.23 -18.29
N ASN A 87 21.65 3.50 -17.93
CA ASN A 87 21.15 2.33 -18.65
C ASN A 87 19.64 2.47 -18.93
N PRO A 88 19.21 3.23 -19.95
CA PRO A 88 17.79 3.54 -20.20
C PRO A 88 16.88 2.31 -20.44
N GLU A 89 17.45 1.16 -20.76
CA GLU A 89 16.73 -0.11 -20.90
C GLU A 89 16.31 -0.71 -19.53
N GLN A 90 16.90 -0.24 -18.43
CA GLN A 90 16.63 -0.70 -17.07
C GLN A 90 15.82 0.34 -16.29
N TYR A 91 15.10 -0.12 -15.27
CA TYR A 91 14.45 0.75 -14.29
C TYR A 91 15.44 1.19 -13.21
N ALA A 92 15.25 2.41 -12.69
CA ALA A 92 16.03 2.93 -11.58
C ALA A 92 15.65 2.22 -10.26
N VAL A 93 16.65 1.78 -9.51
CA VAL A 93 16.46 1.14 -8.19
C VAL A 93 17.01 2.04 -7.10
N GLY A 94 16.21 2.24 -6.04
CA GLY A 94 16.60 3.00 -4.85
C GLY A 94 16.31 2.26 -3.55
N SER A 95 16.76 2.87 -2.45
CA SER A 95 16.53 2.37 -1.09
C SER A 95 15.17 2.80 -0.56
N TRP A 96 14.37 1.84 -0.14
CA TRP A 96 13.12 2.05 0.60
C TRP A 96 13.21 1.41 1.97
N TRP A 97 12.36 1.83 2.91
CA TRP A 97 12.29 1.25 4.26
C TRP A 97 12.06 -0.28 4.26
N GLY A 98 11.44 -0.82 3.20
CA GLY A 98 11.23 -2.26 3.03
C GLY A 98 12.37 -3.01 2.31
N GLY A 99 13.35 -2.32 1.73
CA GLY A 99 14.41 -2.90 0.89
C GLY A 99 14.55 -2.16 -0.45
N PRO A 100 15.29 -2.73 -1.42
CA PRO A 100 15.42 -2.14 -2.75
C PRO A 100 14.07 -2.13 -3.47
N GLY A 101 13.84 -1.08 -4.26
CA GLY A 101 12.60 -0.92 -5.02
C GLY A 101 12.73 0.08 -6.17
N ALA A 102 11.84 -0.05 -7.14
CA ALA A 102 11.74 0.84 -8.29
C ALA A 102 10.81 2.03 -8.00
N PHE A 103 11.01 3.14 -8.71
CA PHE A 103 10.20 4.35 -8.62
C PHE A 103 9.11 4.32 -9.69
N TRP A 104 7.86 4.52 -9.31
CA TRP A 104 6.76 4.68 -10.25
C TRP A 104 6.90 6.00 -11.02
N ASP A 105 6.77 5.96 -12.34
CA ASP A 105 6.95 7.12 -13.21
C ASP A 105 5.62 7.80 -13.50
N PHE A 106 5.16 8.63 -12.57
CA PHE A 106 3.92 9.41 -12.76
C PHE A 106 3.98 10.44 -13.89
N THR A 107 5.13 10.63 -14.56
CA THR A 107 5.22 11.52 -15.73
C THR A 107 4.68 10.85 -16.99
N LYS A 108 4.70 9.51 -17.06
CA LYS A 108 4.16 8.73 -18.18
C LYS A 108 2.64 8.56 -18.08
N PRO A 109 1.87 8.81 -19.16
CA PRO A 109 0.44 8.51 -19.20
C PRO A 109 0.13 7.05 -18.88
N ALA A 110 0.86 6.10 -19.51
CA ALA A 110 0.67 4.67 -19.28
C ALA A 110 0.83 4.28 -17.80
N ALA A 111 1.75 4.91 -17.07
CA ALA A 111 1.93 4.64 -15.64
C ALA A 111 0.81 5.25 -14.77
N ARG A 112 0.13 6.31 -15.21
CA ARG A 112 -1.02 6.87 -14.47
C ARG A 112 -2.31 6.08 -14.70
N GLU A 113 -2.35 5.31 -15.78
CA GLU A 113 -3.53 4.55 -16.23
C GLU A 113 -3.40 3.03 -15.97
N ALA A 114 -2.22 2.58 -15.57
CA ALA A 114 -1.90 1.19 -15.23
C ALA A 114 -2.60 0.70 -13.95
#